data_AF-A0A6N9GSU9-F1
#
_entry.id   AF-A0A6N9GSU9-F1
#
_cell.length_a   1.000
_cell.length_b   1.000
_cell.length_c   1.000
_cell.angle_alpha   90.00
_cell.angle_beta   90.00
_cell.angle_gamma   90.00
#
_symmetry.space_group_name_H-M   'P 1'
#
loop_
_entity.id
_entity.type
_entity.pdbx_description
1 polymer ?
#
loop_
_entity_poly.entity_id
_entity_poly.type
_entity_poly.pdbx_seq_one_letter_code
_entity_poly.pdbx_strand_id
1 'polypeptide(L)'
;MDIRDYKDYETPDSRRGQLTRIGAIDYGDSDNWLAKLRRQVRNPSLLTFFIMAIVILAIPTVIVAPGFYSGAKEGIVRIRQDPFVQFLEVSTPSHVYPYLQRNIQLMKAADTQSEWRRISFKLGPCHEANLAQFPEGKYTTGIAQACNDLHNIQLEFAADCLSETSCNIPPAAIVRLNTISVNLQETFSDAYSSRHTESLGTGE
;
A
#
# COMPACT_ATOMS: atom_id res chain seq x y z
N MET A 1 70.82 -24.83 26.96
CA MET A 1 72.21 -24.84 26.47
C MET A 1 72.16 -25.56 25.13
N ASP A 2 72.50 -24.99 23.99
CA ASP A 2 73.35 -23.84 23.71
C ASP A 2 73.03 -23.28 22.32
N ILE A 3 73.28 -21.99 22.17
CA ILE A 3 73.10 -21.14 20.98
C ILE A 3 74.30 -21.33 20.04
N ARG A 4 74.10 -21.14 18.72
CA ARG A 4 75.06 -20.69 17.69
C ARG A 4 74.28 -20.69 16.37
N ASP A 5 73.83 -19.59 15.76
CA ASP A 5 74.41 -18.27 15.44
C ASP A 5 75.70 -18.33 14.61
N TYR A 6 75.59 -18.12 13.29
CA TYR A 6 76.60 -17.42 12.48
C TYR A 6 76.14 -17.12 11.02
N LYS A 7 75.98 -15.81 10.71
CA LYS A 7 76.52 -15.00 9.56
C LYS A 7 76.24 -15.41 8.10
N ASP A 8 76.20 -14.57 7.08
CA ASP A 8 76.40 -13.13 6.73
C ASP A 8 75.80 -13.01 5.28
N TYR A 9 75.35 -11.89 4.70
CA TYR A 9 76.16 -10.77 4.18
C TYR A 9 75.25 -9.64 3.64
N GLU A 10 75.76 -8.42 3.73
CA GLU A 10 75.22 -7.14 3.26
C GLU A 10 75.27 -6.91 1.72
N THR A 11 74.20 -6.26 1.21
CA THR A 11 74.04 -5.16 0.20
C THR A 11 75.11 -4.86 -0.88
N PRO A 12 74.77 -4.33 -2.09
CA PRO A 12 74.53 -2.87 -2.24
C PRO A 12 73.53 -2.37 -3.31
N ASP A 13 73.09 -1.14 -3.03
CA ASP A 13 72.44 -0.05 -3.79
C ASP A 13 72.70 0.07 -5.31
N SER A 14 71.66 0.42 -6.08
CA SER A 14 71.83 1.23 -7.30
C SER A 14 70.59 2.08 -7.65
N ARG A 15 70.48 3.21 -6.95
CA ARG A 15 70.21 4.58 -7.47
C ARG A 15 69.54 4.83 -8.84
N ARG A 16 68.68 5.86 -8.77
CA ARG A 16 68.42 7.00 -9.69
C ARG A 16 67.48 6.79 -10.87
N GLY A 17 66.43 7.62 -10.88
CA GLY A 17 65.64 7.91 -12.09
C GLY A 17 64.37 8.70 -11.83
N GLN A 18 64.50 9.92 -11.30
CA GLN A 18 63.49 10.98 -11.45
C GLN A 18 63.08 11.08 -12.92
N LEU A 19 61.78 11.11 -13.25
CA LEU A 19 61.15 12.09 -14.13
C LEU A 19 59.74 11.63 -14.55
N THR A 20 58.77 12.43 -14.13
CA THR A 20 57.60 12.87 -14.88
C THR A 20 57.48 12.34 -16.32
N ARG A 21 56.43 11.55 -16.59
CA ARG A 21 55.58 11.82 -17.75
C ARG A 21 54.22 11.15 -17.62
N ILE A 22 53.22 12.02 -17.68
CA ILE A 22 51.82 11.78 -17.92
C ILE A 22 51.68 10.97 -19.22
N GLY A 23 50.81 9.94 -19.19
CA GLY A 23 50.19 9.36 -20.37
C GLY A 23 51.11 8.60 -21.32
N ALA A 24 51.34 7.32 -21.03
CA ALA A 24 51.54 6.32 -22.07
C ALA A 24 50.68 5.11 -21.71
N ILE A 25 49.59 4.91 -22.46
CA ILE A 25 48.88 3.64 -22.48
C ILE A 25 49.79 2.71 -23.27
N ASP A 26 50.62 1.95 -22.55
CA ASP A 26 51.43 0.90 -23.15
C ASP A 26 50.58 -0.38 -23.26
N TYR A 27 50.24 -0.72 -24.49
CA TYR A 27 49.45 -1.88 -24.86
C TYR A 27 50.42 -3.06 -25.00
N GLY A 28 50.82 -3.65 -23.88
CA GLY A 28 51.81 -4.74 -23.93
C GLY A 28 52.20 -5.32 -22.58
N ASP A 29 51.27 -5.84 -21.80
CA ASP A 29 51.61 -6.83 -20.75
C ASP A 29 50.39 -7.65 -20.28
N SER A 30 50.00 -8.67 -21.05
CA SER A 30 48.88 -9.57 -20.73
C SER A 30 49.18 -10.57 -19.61
N ASP A 31 50.40 -10.59 -19.07
CA ASP A 31 50.80 -11.58 -18.07
C ASP A 31 50.59 -11.07 -16.63
N ASN A 32 50.43 -9.75 -16.48
CA ASN A 32 50.30 -9.07 -15.20
C ASN A 32 48.90 -9.15 -14.58
N TRP A 33 47.86 -9.17 -15.40
CA TRP A 33 46.46 -9.13 -14.91
C TRP A 33 46.03 -10.50 -14.35
N LEU A 34 46.44 -11.60 -14.99
CA LEU A 34 46.22 -12.95 -14.49
C LEU A 34 46.96 -13.19 -13.18
N ALA A 35 48.18 -12.67 -13.04
CA ALA A 35 48.93 -12.74 -11.79
C ALA A 35 48.29 -11.92 -10.66
N LYS A 36 47.74 -10.74 -10.97
CA LYS A 36 46.96 -9.90 -10.02
C LYS A 36 45.65 -10.59 -9.60
N LEU A 37 44.93 -11.19 -10.55
CA LEU A 37 43.73 -11.98 -10.25
C LEU A 37 44.04 -13.20 -9.39
N ARG A 38 45.11 -13.94 -9.70
CA ARG A 38 45.52 -15.12 -8.91
C ARG A 38 45.90 -14.74 -7.48
N ARG A 39 46.43 -13.53 -7.25
CA ARG A 39 46.67 -12.98 -5.90
C ARG A 39 45.37 -12.54 -5.20
N GLN A 40 44.42 -11.94 -5.92
CA GLN A 40 43.11 -11.56 -5.36
C GLN A 40 42.22 -12.75 -5.00
N VAL A 41 42.30 -13.86 -5.74
CA VAL A 41 41.55 -15.10 -5.45
C VAL A 41 42.08 -15.81 -4.19
N ARG A 42 43.38 -15.63 -3.87
CA ARG A 42 44.04 -16.33 -2.76
C ARG A 42 43.80 -15.68 -1.39
N ASN A 43 43.36 -14.42 -1.37
CA ASN A 43 42.87 -13.74 -0.17
C ASN A 43 41.76 -12.76 -0.57
N PRO A 44 40.52 -13.25 -0.75
CA PRO A 44 39.42 -12.39 -1.17
C PRO A 44 39.11 -11.38 -0.07
N SER A 45 39.10 -10.09 -0.42
CA SER A 45 38.57 -9.06 0.49
C SER A 45 37.06 -9.27 0.67
N LEU A 46 36.52 -9.00 1.87
CA LEU A 46 35.08 -9.10 2.16
C LEU A 46 34.22 -8.39 1.12
N LEU A 47 34.69 -7.25 0.61
CA LEU A 47 34.02 -6.46 -0.42
C LEU A 47 33.87 -7.22 -1.76
N THR A 48 34.86 -8.04 -2.14
CA THR A 48 34.79 -8.85 -3.37
C THR A 48 33.77 -9.98 -3.24
N PHE A 49 33.63 -10.56 -2.04
CA PHE A 49 32.59 -11.55 -1.75
C PHE A 49 31.19 -10.94 -1.84
N PHE A 50 30.98 -9.74 -1.26
CA PHE A 50 29.70 -9.04 -1.34
C PHE A 50 29.31 -8.70 -2.79
N ILE A 51 30.25 -8.23 -3.60
CA ILE A 51 29.99 -7.91 -5.01
C ILE A 51 29.58 -9.18 -5.79
N MET A 52 30.29 -10.29 -5.59
CA MET A 52 29.93 -11.57 -6.22
C MET A 52 28.55 -12.07 -5.77
N ALA A 53 28.23 -11.96 -4.48
CA ALA A 53 26.93 -12.36 -3.96
C ALA A 53 25.78 -11.53 -4.55
N ILE A 54 25.95 -10.21 -4.69
CA ILE A 54 24.95 -9.32 -5.29
C ILE A 54 24.71 -9.68 -6.76
N VAL A 55 25.77 -9.97 -7.52
CA VAL A 55 25.65 -10.35 -8.94
C VAL A 55 24.90 -11.68 -9.08
N ILE A 56 25.21 -12.67 -8.24
CA ILE A 56 24.53 -13.98 -8.26
C ILE A 56 23.05 -13.84 -7.89
N LEU A 57 22.72 -12.99 -6.92
CA LEU A 57 21.33 -12.74 -6.49
C LEU A 57 20.53 -11.88 -7.48
N ALA A 58 21.18 -11.03 -8.29
CA ALA A 58 20.51 -10.18 -9.26
C ALA A 58 20.05 -10.94 -10.51
N ILE A 59 20.78 -11.97 -10.95
CA ILE A 59 20.47 -12.76 -12.16
C ILE A 59 19.03 -13.34 -12.16
N PRO A 60 18.51 -13.97 -11.08
CA PRO A 60 17.14 -14.50 -11.09
C PRO A 60 16.05 -13.41 -11.15
N THR A 61 16.34 -12.14 -10.81
CA THR A 61 15.32 -11.09 -10.79
C THR A 61 14.84 -10.66 -12.19
N VAL A 62 15.68 -10.85 -13.22
CA VAL A 62 15.36 -10.46 -14.60
C VAL A 62 14.33 -11.40 -15.24
N ILE A 63 14.29 -12.66 -14.81
CA ILE A 63 13.40 -13.68 -15.40
C ILE A 63 11.99 -13.62 -14.77
N VAL A 64 11.85 -13.14 -13.54
CA VAL A 64 10.58 -13.08 -12.78
C VAL A 64 9.87 -11.71 -12.92
N ALA A 65 10.48 -10.74 -13.61
CA ALA A 65 9.98 -9.37 -13.68
C ALA A 65 8.61 -9.16 -14.37
N PRO A 66 8.22 -9.83 -15.48
CA PRO A 66 7.03 -9.38 -16.22
C PRO A 66 5.70 -9.65 -15.49
N GLY A 67 5.67 -10.53 -14.47
CA GLY A 67 4.45 -10.83 -13.70
C GLY A 67 4.14 -9.82 -12.58
N PHE A 68 5.16 -9.30 -11.89
CA PHE A 68 4.96 -8.48 -10.69
C PHE A 68 4.74 -6.98 -10.99
N TYR A 69 5.45 -6.41 -11.99
CA TYR A 69 5.34 -4.98 -12.30
C TYR A 69 4.04 -4.62 -13.05
N SER A 70 3.50 -5.57 -13.82
CA SER A 70 2.23 -5.41 -14.55
C SER A 70 1.05 -5.31 -13.57
N GLY A 71 1.03 -6.17 -12.54
CA GLY A 71 0.02 -6.16 -11.49
C GLY A 71 -0.01 -4.86 -10.67
N ALA A 72 1.15 -4.23 -10.44
CA ALA A 72 1.22 -2.95 -9.74
C ALA A 72 0.64 -1.79 -10.58
N LYS A 73 0.94 -1.75 -11.89
CA LYS A 73 0.40 -0.72 -12.79
C LYS A 73 -1.10 -0.90 -13.00
N GLU A 74 -1.57 -2.14 -13.16
CA GLU A 74 -2.99 -2.45 -13.28
C GLU A 74 -3.75 -2.20 -11.98
N GLY A 75 -3.17 -2.51 -10.82
CA GLY A 75 -3.76 -2.23 -9.51
C GLY A 75 -3.97 -0.74 -9.27
N ILE A 76 -2.97 0.10 -9.56
CA ILE A 76 -3.06 1.55 -9.37
C ILE A 76 -4.07 2.19 -10.34
N VAL A 77 -4.16 1.70 -11.58
CA VAL A 77 -5.14 2.18 -12.56
C VAL A 77 -6.57 1.77 -12.19
N ARG A 78 -6.76 0.54 -11.69
CA ARG A 78 -8.07 0.08 -11.19
C ARG A 78 -8.54 0.88 -9.98
N ILE A 79 -7.66 1.18 -9.03
CA ILE A 79 -8.00 2.00 -7.85
C ILE A 79 -8.46 3.41 -8.28
N ARG A 80 -7.88 4.01 -9.32
CA ARG A 80 -8.30 5.34 -9.82
C ARG A 80 -9.61 5.30 -10.61
N GLN A 81 -9.96 4.15 -11.20
CA GLN A 81 -11.20 3.95 -11.95
C GLN A 81 -12.35 3.41 -11.11
N ASP A 82 -12.13 3.06 -9.84
CA ASP A 82 -13.22 2.76 -8.94
C ASP A 82 -14.11 4.00 -8.81
N PRO A 83 -15.42 3.90 -9.08
CA PRO A 83 -16.37 5.01 -8.94
C PRO A 83 -16.25 5.67 -7.56
N PHE A 84 -15.87 4.88 -6.55
CA PHE A 84 -15.64 5.27 -5.17
C PHE A 84 -14.51 6.27 -4.95
N VAL A 85 -13.41 6.18 -5.71
CA VAL A 85 -12.30 7.14 -5.59
C VAL A 85 -12.67 8.46 -6.26
N GLN A 86 -13.43 8.41 -7.35
CA GLN A 86 -14.03 9.61 -7.96
C GLN A 86 -15.12 10.23 -7.07
N PHE A 87 -15.85 9.44 -6.29
CA PHE A 87 -16.79 9.93 -5.27
C PHE A 87 -16.08 10.80 -4.22
N LEU A 88 -14.84 10.49 -3.84
CA LEU A 88 -14.11 11.24 -2.79
C LEU A 88 -13.64 12.63 -3.23
N GLU A 89 -13.48 12.86 -4.53
CA GLU A 89 -12.97 14.13 -5.06
C GLU A 89 -14.09 15.19 -5.23
N VAL A 90 -15.37 14.75 -5.28
CA VAL A 90 -16.54 15.63 -5.53
C VAL A 90 -17.77 15.24 -4.69
N SER A 91 -17.63 14.51 -3.58
CA SER A 91 -18.82 14.10 -2.82
C SER A 91 -19.48 15.28 -2.15
N THR A 92 -20.76 15.47 -2.44
CA THR A 92 -21.69 16.19 -1.56
C THR A 92 -22.38 15.18 -0.62
N PRO A 93 -22.82 15.59 0.58
CA PRO A 93 -23.49 14.70 1.55
C PRO A 93 -24.65 13.89 0.95
N SER A 94 -25.35 14.45 -0.03
CA SER A 94 -26.46 13.83 -0.76
C SER A 94 -26.09 12.56 -1.53
N HIS A 95 -24.81 12.38 -1.90
CA HIS A 95 -24.33 11.17 -2.58
C HIS A 95 -23.94 10.05 -1.61
N VAL A 96 -23.61 10.39 -0.36
CA VAL A 96 -23.25 9.42 0.68
C VAL A 96 -24.50 8.72 1.24
N TYR A 97 -25.61 9.45 1.34
CA TYR A 97 -26.89 8.89 1.79
C TYR A 97 -27.33 7.60 1.05
N PRO A 98 -27.47 7.57 -0.29
CA PRO A 98 -27.89 6.35 -1.00
C PRO A 98 -26.84 5.23 -0.89
N TYR A 99 -25.56 5.58 -0.76
CA TYR A 99 -24.51 4.61 -0.48
C TYR A 99 -24.72 3.92 0.87
N LEU A 100 -24.98 4.67 1.95
CA LEU A 100 -25.24 4.11 3.27
C LEU A 100 -26.52 3.26 3.28
N GLN A 101 -27.61 3.75 2.69
CA GLN A 101 -28.87 3.02 2.59
C GLN A 101 -28.70 1.67 1.87
N ARG A 102 -27.96 1.67 0.74
CA ARG A 102 -27.69 0.43 0.01
C ARG A 102 -26.92 -0.57 0.87
N ASN A 103 -25.89 -0.12 1.59
CA ASN A 103 -25.09 -1.02 2.42
C ASN A 103 -25.86 -1.54 3.64
N ILE A 104 -26.78 -0.75 4.20
CA ILE A 104 -27.71 -1.23 5.24
C ILE A 104 -28.55 -2.41 4.71
N GLN A 105 -29.12 -2.29 3.50
CA GLN A 105 -29.90 -3.39 2.92
C GLN A 105 -29.03 -4.61 2.62
N LEU A 106 -27.79 -4.42 2.15
CA LEU A 106 -26.86 -5.51 1.92
C LEU A 106 -26.48 -6.22 3.22
N MET A 107 -26.25 -5.49 4.32
CA MET A 107 -26.00 -6.09 5.62
C MET A 107 -27.19 -6.89 6.11
N LYS A 108 -28.43 -6.41 5.92
CA LYS A 108 -29.65 -7.14 6.30
C LYS A 108 -29.87 -8.43 5.49
N ALA A 109 -29.36 -8.47 4.27
CA ALA A 109 -29.47 -9.60 3.35
C ALA A 109 -28.18 -10.43 3.28
N ALA A 110 -27.24 -10.25 4.21
CA ALA A 110 -25.98 -10.96 4.19
C ALA A 110 -26.20 -12.41 4.63
N ASP A 111 -25.83 -13.35 3.76
CA ASP A 111 -25.89 -14.78 4.05
C ASP A 111 -24.53 -15.31 4.54
N THR A 112 -23.45 -14.57 4.25
CA THR A 112 -22.07 -14.96 4.61
C THR A 112 -21.35 -13.86 5.39
N GLN A 113 -20.29 -14.24 6.10
CA GLN A 113 -19.44 -13.28 6.83
C GLN A 113 -18.84 -12.20 5.93
N SER A 114 -18.43 -12.58 4.72
CA SER A 114 -17.82 -11.66 3.75
C SER A 114 -18.83 -10.62 3.24
N GLU A 115 -20.11 -10.99 3.14
CA GLU A 115 -21.19 -10.05 2.80
C GLU A 115 -21.53 -9.12 3.97
N TRP A 116 -21.55 -9.63 5.20
CA TRP A 116 -21.76 -8.82 6.41
C TRP A 116 -20.68 -7.74 6.59
N ARG A 117 -19.42 -8.13 6.32
CA ARG A 117 -18.22 -7.27 6.41
C ARG A 117 -17.75 -6.75 5.05
N ARG A 118 -18.64 -6.69 4.05
CA ARG A 118 -18.29 -6.34 2.68
C ARG A 118 -17.60 -4.98 2.56
N ILE A 119 -17.98 -4.04 3.42
CA ILE A 119 -17.38 -2.70 3.47
C ILE A 119 -16.93 -2.36 4.88
N SER A 120 -15.93 -1.49 4.98
CA SER A 120 -15.48 -0.90 6.22
C SER A 120 -16.06 0.51 6.36
N PHE A 121 -16.87 0.73 7.40
CA PHE A 121 -17.39 2.04 7.76
C PHE A 121 -16.38 2.94 8.51
N LYS A 122 -15.09 2.62 8.43
CA LYS A 122 -13.98 3.50 8.84
C LYS A 122 -13.15 3.99 7.66
N LEU A 123 -13.44 3.52 6.46
CA LEU A 123 -12.74 3.86 5.22
C LEU A 123 -13.67 4.54 4.23
N GLY A 124 -13.10 5.14 3.17
CA GLY A 124 -13.89 5.77 2.11
C GLY A 124 -14.75 6.93 2.59
N PRO A 125 -16.04 7.04 2.20
CA PRO A 125 -16.93 8.12 2.63
C PRO A 125 -17.08 8.28 4.14
N CYS A 126 -16.87 7.20 4.89
CA CYS A 126 -16.94 7.20 6.35
C CYS A 126 -15.58 7.46 7.03
N HIS A 127 -14.51 7.68 6.26
CA HIS A 127 -13.20 8.04 6.80
C HIS A 127 -13.22 9.48 7.32
N GLU A 128 -12.61 9.73 8.48
CA GLU A 128 -12.65 11.03 9.16
C GLU A 128 -12.15 12.18 8.27
N ALA A 129 -11.05 11.98 7.54
CA ALA A 129 -10.52 12.99 6.63
C ALA A 129 -11.44 13.30 5.43
N ASN A 130 -12.36 12.39 5.10
CA ASN A 130 -13.34 12.60 4.03
C ASN A 130 -14.62 13.25 4.58
N LEU A 131 -15.04 12.85 5.78
CA LEU A 131 -16.13 13.50 6.50
C LEU A 131 -15.83 14.98 6.78
N ALA A 132 -14.57 15.31 7.10
CA ALA A 132 -14.12 16.68 7.36
C ALA A 132 -14.17 17.60 6.12
N GLN A 133 -14.29 17.05 4.91
CA GLN A 133 -14.44 17.83 3.68
C GLN A 133 -15.88 18.30 3.46
N PHE A 134 -16.85 17.69 4.14
CA PHE A 134 -18.23 18.15 4.06
C PHE A 134 -18.43 19.44 4.87
N PRO A 135 -19.29 20.35 4.41
CA PRO A 135 -19.65 21.53 5.19
C PRO A 135 -20.27 21.08 6.53
N GLU A 136 -19.90 21.75 7.62
CA GLU A 136 -20.49 21.46 8.93
C GLU A 136 -22.00 21.65 8.89
N GLY A 137 -22.73 20.74 9.54
CA GLY A 137 -24.19 20.81 9.59
C GLY A 137 -24.85 19.45 9.79
N LYS A 138 -26.18 19.47 9.81
CA LYS A 138 -27.01 18.29 10.15
C LYS A 138 -26.69 17.06 9.30
N TYR A 139 -26.40 17.24 8.01
CA TYR A 139 -26.13 16.13 7.09
C TYR A 139 -24.80 15.44 7.42
N THR A 140 -23.76 16.22 7.67
CA THR A 140 -22.42 15.73 7.98
C THR A 140 -22.41 15.01 9.32
N THR A 141 -23.07 15.58 10.33
CA THR A 141 -23.24 14.94 11.65
C THR A 141 -24.03 13.63 11.54
N GLY A 142 -25.15 13.64 10.79
CA GLY A 142 -25.97 12.44 10.60
C GLY A 142 -25.24 11.32 9.84
N ILE A 143 -24.46 11.65 8.81
CA ILE A 143 -23.60 10.69 8.11
C ILE A 143 -22.54 10.13 9.07
N ALA A 144 -21.82 10.99 9.80
CA ALA A 144 -20.75 10.57 10.70
C ALA A 144 -21.27 9.63 11.81
N GLN A 145 -22.44 9.96 12.36
CA GLN A 145 -23.12 9.11 13.34
C GLN A 145 -23.51 7.77 12.73
N ALA A 146 -24.15 7.75 11.56
CA ALA A 146 -24.52 6.51 10.88
C ALA A 146 -23.31 5.63 10.55
N CYS A 147 -22.20 6.21 10.08
CA CYS A 147 -20.96 5.48 9.83
C CYS A 147 -20.43 4.79 11.10
N ASN A 148 -20.41 5.50 12.24
CA ASN A 148 -19.99 4.94 13.51
C ASN A 148 -20.94 3.85 14.01
N ASP A 149 -22.26 4.07 13.92
CA ASP A 149 -23.25 3.10 14.37
C ASP A 149 -23.21 1.82 13.54
N LEU A 150 -23.05 1.92 12.21
CA LEU A 150 -22.90 0.77 11.32
C LEU A 150 -21.62 0.00 11.60
N HIS A 151 -20.52 0.71 11.84
CA HIS A 151 -19.26 0.08 12.26
C HIS A 151 -19.44 -0.71 13.57
N ASN A 152 -20.10 -0.11 14.55
CA ASN A 152 -20.32 -0.75 15.85
C ASN A 152 -21.18 -2.00 15.72
N ILE A 153 -22.27 -1.94 14.93
CA ILE A 153 -23.10 -3.12 14.63
C ILE A 153 -22.29 -4.23 13.96
N GLN A 154 -21.44 -3.88 12.98
CA GLN A 154 -20.59 -4.88 12.30
C GLN A 154 -19.64 -5.61 13.27
N LEU A 155 -19.12 -4.90 14.28
CA LEU A 155 -18.21 -5.47 15.28
C LEU A 155 -18.96 -6.27 16.34
N GLU A 156 -20.06 -5.72 16.85
CA GLU A 156 -20.86 -6.32 17.92
C GLU A 156 -21.45 -7.67 17.51
N PHE A 157 -22.04 -7.73 16.31
CA PHE A 157 -22.65 -8.95 15.77
C PHE A 157 -21.70 -9.72 14.84
N ALA A 158 -20.39 -9.41 14.91
CA ALA A 158 -19.39 -10.15 14.13
C ALA A 158 -19.35 -11.63 14.48
N ALA A 159 -19.55 -11.94 15.77
CA ALA A 159 -19.52 -13.29 16.31
C ALA A 159 -20.64 -14.16 15.73
N ASP A 160 -21.83 -13.57 15.56
CA ASP A 160 -23.01 -14.25 15.01
C ASP A 160 -22.87 -14.59 13.52
N CYS A 161 -21.87 -14.00 12.86
CA CYS A 161 -21.52 -14.24 11.47
C CYS A 161 -20.08 -14.78 11.31
N LEU A 162 -19.60 -15.58 12.27
CA LEU A 162 -18.26 -16.20 12.19
C LEU A 162 -18.15 -17.38 11.23
N SER A 163 -19.27 -18.00 10.85
CA SER A 163 -19.22 -19.13 9.92
C SER A 163 -19.14 -18.64 8.47
N GLU A 164 -18.22 -19.20 7.70
CA GLU A 164 -18.06 -18.87 6.27
C GLU A 164 -19.30 -19.24 5.44
N THR A 165 -20.10 -20.19 5.92
CA THR A 165 -21.22 -20.80 5.19
C THR A 165 -22.60 -20.25 5.56
N SER A 166 -22.73 -19.59 6.71
CA SER A 166 -23.97 -18.94 7.13
C SER A 166 -23.74 -17.84 8.18
N CYS A 167 -24.33 -16.67 7.93
CA CYS A 167 -24.39 -15.52 8.82
C CYS A 167 -25.79 -15.47 9.42
N ASN A 168 -25.92 -15.78 10.71
CA ASN A 168 -27.21 -15.71 11.39
C ASN A 168 -27.38 -14.31 11.99
N ILE A 169 -27.92 -13.38 11.22
CA ILE A 169 -28.11 -12.00 11.68
C ILE A 169 -29.20 -11.97 12.76
N PRO A 170 -28.89 -11.57 14.01
CA PRO A 170 -29.89 -11.58 15.06
C PRO A 170 -30.94 -10.48 14.82
N PRO A 171 -32.20 -10.68 15.25
CA PRO A 171 -33.26 -9.68 15.10
C PRO A 171 -32.89 -8.31 15.70
N ALA A 172 -32.11 -8.30 16.78
CA ALA A 172 -31.61 -7.08 17.41
C ALA A 172 -30.74 -6.23 16.45
N ALA A 173 -29.91 -6.87 15.63
CA ALA A 173 -29.10 -6.18 14.62
C ALA A 173 -29.99 -5.55 13.55
N ILE A 174 -31.00 -6.28 13.07
CA ILE A 174 -31.97 -5.79 12.07
C ILE A 174 -32.73 -4.56 12.58
N VAL A 175 -33.19 -4.57 13.84
CA VAL A 175 -33.86 -3.42 14.45
C VAL A 175 -32.96 -2.18 14.42
N ARG A 176 -31.70 -2.32 14.84
CA ARG A 176 -30.74 -1.20 14.87
C ARG A 176 -30.39 -0.71 13.47
N LEU A 177 -30.22 -1.61 12.50
CA LEU A 177 -30.01 -1.25 11.10
C LEU A 177 -31.19 -0.45 10.54
N ASN A 178 -32.43 -0.83 10.89
CA ASN A 178 -33.63 -0.07 10.52
C ASN A 178 -33.66 1.31 11.20
N THR A 179 -33.30 1.41 12.48
CA THR A 179 -33.21 2.69 13.19
C THR A 179 -32.22 3.64 12.51
N ILE A 180 -31.04 3.16 12.13
CA ILE A 180 -30.05 3.98 11.40
C ILE A 180 -30.63 4.43 10.05
N SER A 181 -31.31 3.53 9.32
CA SER A 181 -31.94 3.84 8.03
C SER A 181 -32.99 4.95 8.17
N VAL A 182 -33.83 4.90 9.21
CA VAL A 182 -34.85 5.92 9.49
C VAL A 182 -34.20 7.25 9.87
N ASN A 183 -33.23 7.26 10.78
CA ASN A 183 -32.54 8.48 11.20
C ASN A 183 -31.82 9.17 10.03
N LEU A 184 -31.22 8.38 9.13
CA LEU A 184 -30.65 8.89 7.88
C LEU A 184 -31.75 9.49 6.99
N GLN A 185 -32.88 8.82 6.84
CA GLN A 185 -33.99 9.33 6.02
C GLN A 185 -34.53 10.65 6.57
N GLU A 186 -34.69 10.77 7.88
CA GLU A 186 -35.10 12.02 8.56
C GLU A 186 -34.06 13.13 8.38
N THR A 187 -32.78 12.81 8.50
CA THR A 187 -31.70 13.79 8.30
C THR A 187 -31.76 14.40 6.89
N PHE A 188 -32.13 13.59 5.89
CA PHE A 188 -32.15 13.97 4.47
C PHE A 188 -33.54 14.33 3.92
N SER A 189 -34.61 14.32 4.73
CA SER A 189 -35.99 14.55 4.27
C SER A 189 -36.16 15.90 3.58
N ASP A 190 -35.56 16.95 4.14
CA ASP A 190 -35.70 18.32 3.64
C ASP A 190 -35.01 18.52 2.29
N ALA A 191 -33.88 17.81 2.08
CA ALA A 191 -33.13 17.83 0.81
C ALA A 191 -33.85 17.09 -0.32
N TYR A 192 -34.80 16.21 0.01
CA TYR A 192 -35.68 15.56 -0.95
C TYR A 192 -36.91 16.43 -1.26
N SER A 193 -37.49 17.08 -0.25
CA SER A 193 -38.66 17.95 -0.42
C SER A 193 -38.36 19.16 -1.31
N SER A 194 -37.17 19.77 -1.20
CA SER A 194 -36.79 20.95 -1.99
C SER A 194 -36.57 20.65 -3.47
N ARG A 195 -36.10 19.44 -3.82
CA ARG A 195 -35.91 19.02 -5.22
C ARG A 195 -37.22 18.81 -5.98
N HIS A 196 -38.30 18.45 -5.28
CA HIS A 196 -39.62 18.30 -5.90
C HIS A 196 -40.33 19.64 -6.13
N THR A 197 -40.01 20.68 -5.36
CA THR A 197 -40.57 22.03 -5.59
C THR A 197 -39.92 22.75 -6.76
N GLU A 198 -38.63 22.49 -7.05
CA GLU A 198 -37.94 23.08 -8.22
C GLU A 198 -38.45 22.54 -9.55
N SER A 199 -38.88 21.27 -9.62
CA SER A 199 -39.40 20.68 -10.88
C SER A 199 -40.81 21.16 -11.24
N LEU A 200 -41.49 21.91 -10.38
CA LEU A 200 -42.81 22.48 -10.60
C LEU A 200 -42.76 23.99 -10.93
N GLY A 201 -41.58 24.61 -10.92
CA GLY A 201 -41.39 26.06 -11.10
C GLY A 201 -40.85 26.51 -12.45
N THR A 202 -40.55 25.62 -13.40
CA THR A 202 -40.06 25.98 -14.75
C THR A 202 -41.15 25.82 -15.81
N GLY A 203 -42.28 26.48 -15.57
CA GLY A 203 -43.44 26.49 -16.45
C GLY A 203 -44.16 27.83 -16.40
N GLU A 204 -43.42 28.92 -16.55
CA GLU A 204 -43.94 30.24 -16.94
C GLU A 204 -43.19 30.74 -18.17
#